data_AF-A0AA38HLC6-F1
#
_entry.id   AF-A0AA38HLC6-F1
#
_cell.length_a   1.000
_cell.length_b   1.000
_cell.length_c   1.000
_cell.angle_alpha   90.00
_cell.angle_beta   90.00
_cell.angle_gamma   90.00
#
_symmetry.space_group_name_H-M   'P 1'
#
loop_
_entity.id
_entity.type
_entity.pdbx_description
1 polymer ?
#
loop_
_entity_poly.entity_id
_entity_poly.type
_entity_poly.pdbx_seq_one_letter_code
_entity_poly.pdbx_strand_id
1 'polypeptide(L)'
;MVAYARVIYAVLLSWVTHVFTKGENITESCMYLYEKGVEAYLDNRFDECVVNFENAIQKYKDYTQKLQNCRIKCKREADFSEPLYPVDVDNLLFYERAVKATLCIVRCKRTKKNTFDKFNINKEAQKLFQQLKPYEYLHICYFQVKELRYFCVWV
;
A
#
# COMPACT_ATOMS: atom_id res chain seq x y z
N MET A 1 -13.63 51.21 6.26
CA MET A 1 -12.40 50.50 5.85
C MET A 1 -12.17 49.16 6.55
N VAL A 2 -12.53 48.99 7.85
CA VAL A 2 -12.31 47.72 8.60
C VAL A 2 -13.18 46.54 8.13
N ALA A 3 -14.40 46.80 7.62
CA ALA A 3 -15.31 45.75 7.14
C ALA A 3 -14.81 45.05 5.86
N TYR A 4 -14.19 45.81 4.95
CA TYR A 4 -13.70 45.28 3.66
C TYR A 4 -12.53 44.31 3.85
N ALA A 5 -11.62 44.62 4.80
CA ALA A 5 -10.50 43.74 5.15
C ALA A 5 -10.93 42.40 5.77
N ARG A 6 -12.03 42.38 6.54
CA ARG A 6 -12.59 41.15 7.12
C ARG A 6 -13.22 40.24 6.07
N VAL A 7 -13.87 40.81 5.07
CA VAL A 7 -14.46 40.05 3.96
C VAL A 7 -13.37 39.41 3.10
N ILE A 8 -12.30 40.16 2.77
CA ILE A 8 -11.16 39.63 2.01
C ILE A 8 -10.46 38.50 2.78
N TYR A 9 -10.23 38.68 4.08
CA TYR A 9 -9.60 37.65 4.92
C TYR A 9 -10.45 36.38 5.02
N ALA A 10 -11.77 36.51 5.10
CA ALA A 10 -12.69 35.37 5.13
C ALA A 10 -12.73 34.62 3.79
N VAL A 11 -12.67 35.32 2.67
CA VAL A 11 -12.58 34.71 1.34
C VAL A 11 -11.22 34.01 1.15
N LEU A 12 -10.11 34.61 1.58
CA LEU A 12 -8.81 33.95 1.50
C LEU A 12 -8.73 32.69 2.37
N LEU A 13 -9.35 32.69 3.56
CA LEU A 13 -9.43 31.50 4.40
C LEU A 13 -10.31 30.39 3.82
N SER A 14 -11.41 30.72 3.14
CA SER A 14 -12.27 29.71 2.50
C SER A 14 -11.63 29.08 1.26
N TRP A 15 -10.76 29.82 0.55
CA TRP A 15 -9.98 29.27 -0.56
C TRP A 15 -8.85 28.35 -0.08
N VAL A 16 -8.25 28.62 1.09
CA VAL A 16 -7.21 27.76 1.68
C VAL A 16 -7.79 26.43 2.16
N THR A 17 -9.02 26.40 2.70
CA THR A 17 -9.64 25.16 3.19
C THR A 17 -10.19 24.26 2.08
N HIS A 18 -10.42 24.77 0.87
CA HIS A 18 -10.95 23.97 -0.23
C HIS A 18 -9.89 23.12 -0.95
N VAL A 19 -8.59 23.33 -0.69
CA VAL A 19 -7.48 22.72 -1.45
C VAL A 19 -6.91 21.44 -0.82
N PHE A 20 -7.24 21.09 0.42
CA PHE A 20 -6.69 19.87 1.04
C PHE A 20 -7.74 19.05 1.80
N THR A 21 -8.64 18.41 1.05
CA THR A 21 -9.28 17.19 1.51
C THR A 21 -9.22 16.13 0.42
N LYS A 22 -8.00 15.69 0.05
CA LYS A 22 -7.88 14.36 -0.55
C LYS A 22 -8.03 13.36 0.58
N GLY A 23 -9.28 13.10 0.95
CA GLY A 23 -9.64 12.08 1.92
C GLY A 23 -9.04 10.77 1.43
N GLU A 24 -8.09 10.23 2.18
CA GLU A 24 -7.59 8.89 1.96
C GLU A 24 -8.78 7.94 2.12
N ASN A 25 -9.30 7.43 1.01
CA ASN A 25 -10.47 6.57 1.01
C ASN A 25 -10.03 5.19 1.53
N ILE A 26 -10.08 5.06 2.87
CA ILE A 26 -9.65 3.88 3.64
C ILE A 26 -10.33 2.58 3.16
N THR A 27 -11.46 2.69 2.45
CA THR A 27 -12.26 1.59 1.91
C THR A 27 -11.75 1.01 0.60
N GLU A 28 -10.91 1.72 -0.15
CA GLU A 28 -10.50 1.28 -1.48
C GLU A 28 -9.41 0.20 -1.41
N SER A 29 -9.61 -0.89 -2.14
CA SER A 29 -8.63 -1.98 -2.20
C SER A 29 -7.40 -1.57 -3.02
N CYS A 30 -6.27 -2.25 -2.79
CA CYS A 30 -5.06 -2.06 -3.57
C CYS A 30 -5.30 -2.27 -5.07
N MET A 31 -6.09 -3.27 -5.43
CA MET A 31 -6.36 -3.61 -6.82
C MET A 31 -7.33 -2.62 -7.49
N TYR A 32 -8.32 -2.13 -6.74
CA TYR A 32 -9.18 -1.04 -7.20
C TYR A 32 -8.39 0.22 -7.55
N LEU A 33 -7.45 0.62 -6.69
CA LEU A 33 -6.58 1.78 -6.95
C LEU A 33 -5.68 1.56 -8.17
N TYR A 34 -5.18 0.34 -8.36
CA TYR A 34 -4.41 -0.01 -9.55
C TYR A 34 -5.25 0.16 -10.83
N GLU A 35 -6.46 -0.38 -10.86
CA GLU A 35 -7.38 -0.28 -12.00
C GLU A 35 -7.73 1.19 -12.29
N LYS A 36 -8.00 1.99 -11.26
CA LYS A 36 -8.22 3.44 -11.39
C LYS A 36 -6.99 4.17 -11.93
N GLY A 37 -5.79 3.75 -11.56
CA GLY A 37 -4.54 4.27 -12.12
C GLY A 37 -4.40 3.94 -13.62
N VAL A 38 -4.73 2.72 -14.01
CA VAL A 38 -4.72 2.29 -15.42
C VAL A 38 -5.76 3.07 -16.24
N GLU A 39 -6.99 3.21 -15.73
CA GLU A 39 -8.04 4.00 -16.37
C GLU A 39 -7.61 5.46 -16.56
N ALA A 40 -7.07 6.09 -15.52
CA ALA A 40 -6.55 7.45 -15.60
C ALA A 40 -5.38 7.59 -16.59
N TYR A 41 -4.50 6.59 -16.67
CA TYR A 41 -3.43 6.54 -17.68
C TYR A 41 -3.99 6.50 -19.11
N LEU A 42 -4.96 5.61 -19.37
CA LEU A 42 -5.57 5.47 -20.70
C LEU A 42 -6.32 6.73 -21.13
N ASP A 43 -6.92 7.45 -20.18
CA ASP A 43 -7.65 8.69 -20.42
C ASP A 43 -6.76 9.94 -20.39
N ASN A 44 -5.44 9.79 -20.32
CA ASN A 44 -4.46 10.90 -20.20
C ASN A 44 -4.67 11.82 -18.99
N ARG A 45 -5.36 11.37 -17.94
CA ARG A 45 -5.49 12.09 -16.66
C ARG A 45 -4.29 11.78 -15.77
N PHE A 46 -3.13 12.33 -16.12
CA PHE A 46 -1.86 11.92 -15.52
C PHE A 46 -1.71 12.29 -14.03
N ASP A 47 -2.30 13.38 -13.56
CA ASP A 47 -2.30 13.73 -12.12
C ASP A 47 -3.07 12.69 -11.29
N GLU A 48 -4.22 12.23 -11.78
CA GLU A 48 -4.98 11.14 -11.17
C GLU A 48 -4.23 9.81 -11.25
N CYS A 49 -3.59 9.54 -12.40
CA CYS A 49 -2.76 8.36 -12.59
C CYS A 49 -1.69 8.23 -11.50
N VAL A 50 -0.91 9.30 -11.27
CA VAL A 50 0.15 9.33 -10.26
C VAL A 50 -0.41 8.97 -8.90
N VAL A 51 -1.47 9.66 -8.47
CA VAL A 51 -1.99 9.48 -7.11
C VAL A 51 -2.60 8.09 -6.91
N ASN A 52 -3.32 7.57 -7.90
CA ASN A 52 -3.90 6.23 -7.82
C ASN A 52 -2.82 5.15 -7.70
N PHE A 53 -1.76 5.22 -8.50
CA PHE A 53 -0.65 4.25 -8.42
C PHE A 53 0.18 4.40 -7.13
N GLU A 54 0.45 5.62 -6.66
CA GLU A 54 1.11 5.84 -5.37
C GLU A 54 0.33 5.21 -4.23
N ASN A 55 -0.98 5.44 -4.18
CA ASN A 55 -1.87 4.86 -3.17
C ASN A 55 -1.92 3.33 -3.27
N ALA A 56 -2.00 2.78 -4.49
CA ALA A 56 -1.99 1.34 -4.71
C ALA A 56 -0.70 0.68 -4.19
N ILE A 57 0.45 1.29 -4.51
CA ILE A 57 1.78 0.87 -4.04
C ILE A 57 1.88 0.96 -2.52
N GLN A 58 1.39 2.05 -1.91
CA GLN A 58 1.44 2.21 -0.47
C GLN A 58 0.62 1.14 0.25
N LYS A 59 -0.60 0.84 -0.21
CA LYS A 59 -1.40 -0.26 0.36
C LYS A 59 -0.72 -1.62 0.23
N TYR A 60 -0.04 -1.88 -0.88
CA TYR A 60 0.71 -3.12 -1.06
C TYR A 60 1.93 -3.20 -0.12
N LYS A 61 2.63 -2.10 0.12
CA LYS A 61 3.73 -2.01 1.10
C LYS A 61 3.21 -2.31 2.51
N ASP A 62 2.10 -1.71 2.90
CA ASP A 62 1.49 -1.93 4.23
C ASP A 62 1.06 -3.39 4.42
N TYR A 63 0.46 -3.99 3.39
CA TYR A 63 0.14 -5.42 3.38
C TYR A 63 1.39 -6.29 3.59
N THR A 64 2.45 -5.99 2.82
CA THR A 64 3.70 -6.75 2.84
C THR A 64 4.40 -6.62 4.20
N GLN A 65 4.43 -5.41 4.77
CA GLN A 65 5.00 -5.16 6.09
C GLN A 65 4.26 -5.95 7.17
N LYS A 66 2.92 -5.99 7.14
CA LYS A 66 2.14 -6.79 8.09
C LYS A 66 2.41 -8.28 7.96
N LEU A 67 2.57 -8.78 6.73
CA LEU A 67 2.94 -10.17 6.47
C LEU A 67 4.35 -10.50 6.97
N GLN A 68 5.31 -9.60 6.72
CA GLN A 68 6.69 -9.73 7.21
C GLN A 68 6.74 -9.74 8.74
N ASN A 69 5.97 -8.88 9.41
CA ASN A 69 5.88 -8.86 10.86
C ASN A 69 5.36 -10.19 11.42
N CYS A 70 4.37 -10.82 10.76
CA CYS A 70 3.97 -12.19 11.13
C CYS A 70 5.13 -13.18 10.97
N ARG A 71 5.86 -13.15 9.86
CA ARG A 71 6.98 -14.07 9.61
C ARG A 71 8.11 -13.91 10.61
N ILE A 72 8.53 -12.69 10.91
CA ILE A 72 9.59 -12.39 11.88
C ILE A 72 9.19 -12.88 13.28
N LYS A 73 7.97 -12.55 13.71
CA LYS A 73 7.44 -13.00 15.00
C LYS A 73 7.41 -14.53 15.08
N CYS A 74 6.84 -15.20 14.08
CA CYS A 74 6.69 -16.65 14.08
C CYS A 74 8.02 -17.40 13.98
N LYS A 75 9.00 -16.84 13.26
CA LYS A 75 10.36 -17.38 13.22
C LYS A 75 10.98 -17.34 14.62
N ARG A 76 10.91 -16.20 15.31
CA ARG A 76 11.40 -16.09 16.70
C ARG A 76 10.69 -17.07 17.63
N GLU A 77 9.37 -17.16 17.57
CA GLU A 77 8.62 -18.11 18.41
C GLU A 77 9.01 -19.57 18.14
N ALA A 78 9.26 -19.95 16.89
CA ALA A 78 9.71 -21.30 16.55
C ALA A 78 11.16 -21.56 17.03
N ASP A 79 12.06 -20.59 16.84
CA ASP A 79 13.47 -20.69 17.25
C ASP A 79 13.62 -20.84 18.77
N PHE A 80 12.78 -20.15 19.56
CA PHE A 80 12.77 -20.24 21.03
C PHE A 80 11.83 -21.31 21.59
N SER A 81 11.15 -22.07 20.75
CA SER A 81 10.24 -23.12 21.22
C SER A 81 11.01 -24.33 21.72
N GLU A 82 10.55 -24.93 22.81
CA GLU A 82 11.12 -26.16 23.33
C GLU A 82 10.93 -27.30 22.32
N PRO A 83 12.01 -28.03 21.96
CA PRO A 83 11.93 -29.20 21.09
C PRO A 83 11.01 -30.27 21.66
N LEU A 84 10.30 -30.98 20.79
CA LEU A 84 9.55 -32.18 21.19
C LEU A 84 10.49 -33.34 21.56
N TYR A 85 11.67 -33.38 20.93
CA TYR A 85 12.71 -34.37 21.19
C TYR A 85 14.05 -33.68 21.45
N PRO A 86 14.83 -34.14 22.45
CA PRO A 86 16.09 -33.50 22.81
C PRO A 86 17.24 -33.80 21.83
N VAL A 87 17.09 -34.81 20.97
CA VAL A 87 18.13 -35.25 20.03
C VAL A 87 17.73 -34.86 18.61
N ASP A 88 18.65 -34.22 17.89
CA ASP A 88 18.46 -33.84 16.49
C ASP A 88 18.88 -34.98 15.56
N VAL A 89 17.98 -35.95 15.37
CA VAL A 89 18.16 -37.04 14.39
C VAL A 89 17.67 -36.57 13.03
N ASP A 90 18.48 -36.69 11.98
CA ASP A 90 18.10 -36.38 10.59
C ASP A 90 17.47 -34.98 10.37
N ASN A 91 17.96 -33.96 11.11
CA ASN A 91 17.43 -32.60 11.10
C ASN A 91 15.96 -32.48 11.57
N LEU A 92 15.50 -33.39 12.43
CA LEU A 92 14.14 -33.36 12.98
C LEU A 92 13.82 -32.00 13.64
N LEU A 93 14.80 -31.38 14.31
CA LEU A 93 14.61 -30.07 14.94
C LEU A 93 14.30 -28.97 13.91
N PHE A 94 14.94 -29.03 12.73
CA PHE A 94 14.67 -28.09 11.64
C PHE A 94 13.23 -28.23 11.15
N TYR A 95 12.77 -29.45 10.87
CA TYR A 95 11.41 -29.70 10.40
C TYR A 95 10.37 -29.32 11.46
N GLU A 96 10.63 -29.63 12.74
CA GLU A 96 9.76 -29.25 13.84
C GLU A 96 9.59 -27.73 13.92
N ARG A 97 10.69 -26.96 13.88
CA ARG A 97 10.65 -25.50 13.85
C ARG A 97 9.91 -24.97 12.63
N ALA A 98 10.12 -25.55 11.45
CA ALA A 98 9.43 -25.15 10.23
C ALA A 98 7.90 -25.35 10.34
N VAL A 99 7.46 -26.49 10.89
CA VAL A 99 6.04 -26.77 11.14
C VAL A 99 5.45 -25.79 12.15
N LYS A 100 6.13 -25.55 13.28
CA LYS A 100 5.71 -24.57 14.30
C LYS A 100 5.60 -23.16 13.74
N ALA A 101 6.60 -22.72 12.98
CA ALA A 101 6.60 -21.41 12.31
C ALA A 101 5.42 -21.29 11.33
N THR A 102 5.15 -22.33 10.55
CA THR A 102 4.05 -22.37 9.59
C THR A 102 2.69 -22.27 10.28
N LEU A 103 2.49 -23.05 11.34
CA LEU A 103 1.28 -23.02 12.16
C LEU A 103 1.05 -21.63 12.77
N CYS A 104 2.11 -21.01 13.29
CA CYS A 104 2.06 -19.64 13.79
C CYS A 104 1.64 -18.64 12.69
N ILE A 105 2.21 -18.73 11.48
CA ILE A 105 1.87 -17.81 10.38
C ILE A 105 0.39 -17.92 10.00
N VAL A 106 -0.15 -19.15 9.91
CA VAL A 106 -1.57 -19.39 9.65
C VAL A 106 -2.45 -18.75 10.73
N ARG A 107 -2.09 -18.93 12.01
CA ARG A 107 -2.78 -18.28 13.14
C ARG A 107 -2.67 -16.75 13.06
N CYS A 108 -1.49 -16.21 12.78
CA CYS A 108 -1.26 -14.76 12.67
C CYS A 108 -2.18 -14.12 11.62
N LYS A 109 -2.33 -14.76 10.47
CA LYS A 109 -3.27 -14.32 9.42
C LYS A 109 -4.71 -14.41 9.88
N ARG A 110 -5.11 -15.50 10.52
CA ARG A 110 -6.48 -15.70 11.02
C ARG A 110 -6.88 -14.71 12.11
N THR A 111 -6.01 -14.44 13.09
CA THR A 111 -6.27 -13.44 14.15
C THR A 111 -6.37 -12.03 13.58
N LYS A 112 -5.61 -11.74 12.52
CA LYS A 112 -5.62 -10.44 11.83
C LYS A 112 -6.50 -10.46 10.59
N LYS A 113 -7.48 -11.37 10.49
CA LYS A 113 -8.29 -11.56 9.28
C LYS A 113 -8.90 -10.25 8.78
N ASN A 114 -9.62 -9.53 9.64
CA ASN A 114 -10.21 -8.22 9.29
C ASN A 114 -9.18 -7.22 8.74
N THR A 115 -7.95 -7.26 9.24
CA THR A 115 -6.87 -6.37 8.78
C THR A 115 -6.34 -6.81 7.42
N PHE A 116 -6.21 -8.12 7.17
CA PHE A 116 -5.75 -8.64 5.88
C PHE A 116 -6.83 -8.52 4.79
N ASP A 117 -8.09 -8.78 5.15
CA ASP A 117 -9.25 -8.67 4.27
C ASP A 117 -9.43 -7.23 3.75
N LYS A 118 -9.12 -6.22 4.56
CA LYS A 118 -9.12 -4.80 4.15
C LYS A 118 -8.19 -4.49 2.97
N PHE A 119 -7.10 -5.23 2.79
CA PHE A 119 -6.22 -5.02 1.64
C PHE A 119 -6.75 -5.68 0.36
N ASN A 120 -7.62 -6.68 0.49
CA ASN A 120 -8.21 -7.47 -0.60
C ASN A 120 -7.18 -7.90 -1.67
N ILE A 121 -6.01 -8.39 -1.23
CA ILE A 121 -4.94 -8.85 -2.13
C ILE A 121 -5.19 -10.30 -2.52
N ASN A 122 -5.59 -10.51 -3.78
CA ASN A 122 -5.65 -11.84 -4.39
C ASN A 122 -4.27 -12.26 -4.96
N LYS A 123 -4.16 -13.49 -5.47
CA LYS A 123 -2.91 -14.01 -6.05
C LYS A 123 -2.43 -13.22 -7.27
N GLU A 124 -3.37 -12.69 -8.05
CA GLU A 124 -3.08 -11.92 -9.26
C GLU A 124 -2.49 -10.55 -8.92
N ALA A 125 -3.13 -9.80 -8.02
CA ALA A 125 -2.61 -8.56 -7.45
C ALA A 125 -1.22 -8.79 -6.84
N GLN A 126 -1.03 -9.88 -6.08
CA GLN A 126 0.29 -10.20 -5.55
C GLN A 126 1.34 -10.37 -6.65
N LYS A 127 1.04 -11.13 -7.71
CA LYS A 127 1.94 -11.35 -8.84
C LYS A 127 2.27 -10.04 -9.56
N LEU A 128 1.25 -9.23 -9.81
CA LEU A 128 1.35 -7.96 -10.53
C LEU A 128 2.30 -6.99 -9.83
N PHE A 129 2.17 -6.85 -8.52
CA PHE A 129 3.04 -5.98 -7.71
C PHE A 129 4.45 -6.56 -7.53
N GLN A 130 4.58 -7.89 -7.43
CA GLN A 130 5.90 -8.55 -7.41
C GLN A 130 6.67 -8.35 -8.71
N GLN A 131 5.96 -8.24 -9.83
CA GLN A 131 6.52 -7.93 -11.15
C GLN A 131 6.74 -6.43 -11.37
N LEU A 132 6.50 -5.59 -10.36
CA LEU A 132 6.68 -4.13 -10.39
C LEU A 132 5.86 -3.42 -11.47
N LYS A 133 4.78 -4.03 -11.97
CA LYS A 133 3.90 -3.42 -12.98
C LYS A 133 3.36 -2.02 -12.63
N PRO A 134 2.93 -1.75 -11.38
CA PRO A 134 2.48 -0.41 -11.02
C PRO A 134 3.58 0.66 -11.17
N TYR A 135 4.85 0.29 -10.99
CA TYR A 135 5.98 1.21 -11.15
C TYR A 135 6.25 1.54 -12.62
N GLU A 136 6.00 0.60 -13.54
CA GLU A 136 6.11 0.85 -14.99
C GLU A 136 5.15 1.96 -15.42
N TYR A 137 3.88 1.86 -15.02
CA TYR A 137 2.88 2.92 -15.30
C TYR A 137 3.20 4.22 -14.58
N LEU A 138 3.54 4.14 -13.29
CA LEU A 138 3.84 5.33 -12.48
C LEU A 138 5.00 6.14 -13.06
N HIS A 139 6.03 5.47 -13.60
CA HIS A 139 7.15 6.14 -14.26
C HIS A 139 6.68 6.98 -15.45
N ILE A 140 5.81 6.42 -16.30
CA ILE A 140 5.26 7.12 -17.46
C ILE A 140 4.37 8.28 -17.01
N CYS A 141 3.52 8.09 -16.00
CA CYS A 141 2.65 9.15 -15.51
C CYS A 141 3.43 10.34 -14.93
N TYR A 142 4.51 10.11 -14.18
CA TYR A 142 5.37 11.21 -13.74
C TYR A 142 6.06 11.95 -14.89
N PHE A 143 6.46 11.22 -15.94
CA PHE A 143 7.06 11.84 -17.12
C PHE A 143 6.07 12.81 -17.78
N GLN A 144 4.83 12.37 -17.99
CA GLN A 144 3.76 13.17 -18.61
C GLN A 144 3.36 14.39 -17.77
N VAL A 145 3.22 14.24 -16.45
CA VAL A 145 2.91 15.38 -15.55
C VAL A 145 4.00 16.46 -15.64
N LYS A 146 5.28 16.06 -15.70
CA LYS A 146 6.38 17.01 -15.84
C LYS A 146 6.30 17.75 -17.17
N GLU A 147 6.10 17.05 -18.28
CA GLU A 147 5.95 17.69 -19.61
C GLU A 147 4.76 18.65 -19.66
N LEU A 148 3.59 18.26 -19.14
CA LEU A 148 2.41 19.12 -19.06
C LEU A 148 2.67 20.37 -18.23
N ARG A 149 3.39 20.24 -17.10
CA ARG A 149 3.75 21.38 -16.26
C ARG A 149 4.70 22.34 -16.98
N TYR A 150 5.63 21.83 -17.79
CA TYR A 150 6.45 22.70 -18.64
C TYR A 150 5.59 23.39 -19.69
N PHE A 151 4.70 22.66 -20.39
CA PHE A 151 3.81 23.23 -21.39
C PHE A 151 2.89 24.34 -20.83
N CYS A 152 2.34 24.16 -19.63
CA CYS A 152 1.48 25.13 -18.96
C CYS A 152 2.22 26.39 -18.45
N VAL A 153 3.56 26.41 -18.44
CA VAL A 153 4.37 27.61 -18.12
C VAL A 153 4.65 28.45 -19.36
N TRP A 154 4.44 27.91 -20.56
CA TRP A 154 4.69 28.57 -21.84
C TRP A 154 3.42 28.97 -22.60
N VAL A 155 2.24 28.73 -22.02
CA VAL A 155 0.93 29.21 -22.50
C VAL A 155 0.39 30.20 -21.48
#